data_AF-A0A7C2VSP6-F1
#
_entry.id   AF-A0A7C2VSP6-F1
#
_cell.length_a   1.000
_cell.length_b   1.000
_cell.length_c   1.000
_cell.angle_alpha   90.00
_cell.angle_beta   90.00
_cell.angle_gamma   90.00
#
_symmetry.space_group_name_H-M   'P 1'
#
loop_
_entity.id
_entity.type
_entity.pdbx_description
1 polymer ?
#
loop_
_entity_poly.entity_id
_entity_poly.type
_entity_poly.pdbx_seq_one_letter_code
_entity_poly.pdbx_strand_id
1 'polypeptide(L)' 'TVSPLSDPKWVAVETIIDESVVRELIPELRRAGAEGIIEYPLNKVIP' A
#
# COMPACT_ATOMS: atom_id res chain seq x y z
N THR A 1 1.89 -4.35 -7.11
CA THR A 1 0.89 -5.33 -7.57
C THR A 1 -0.50 -4.81 -7.29
N VAL A 2 -1.46 -5.12 -8.18
CA VAL A 2 -2.88 -4.81 -7.98
C VAL A 2 -3.66 -6.10 -8.14
N SER A 3 -4.43 -6.47 -7.13
CA SER A 3 -5.16 -7.74 -7.06
C SER A 3 -6.64 -7.47 -6.82
N PRO A 4 -7.56 -8.15 -7.54
CA PRO A 4 -9.00 -8.02 -7.29
C PRO A 4 -9.36 -8.63 -5.93
N LEU A 5 -10.32 -8.02 -5.23
CA LEU A 5 -10.89 -8.58 -4.00
C LEU A 5 -12.23 -9.27 -4.26
N SER A 6 -12.76 -9.93 -3.24
CA SER A 6 -14.07 -10.60 -3.29
C SER A 6 -15.21 -9.61 -3.52
N ASP A 7 -15.10 -8.39 -2.97
CA ASP A 7 -15.96 -7.27 -3.36
C ASP A 7 -15.38 -6.62 -4.64
N PRO A 8 -16.10 -6.66 -5.78
CA PRO A 8 -15.62 -6.09 -7.04
C PRO A 8 -15.45 -4.57 -7.02
N LYS A 9 -15.95 -3.88 -5.98
CA LYS A 9 -15.71 -2.44 -5.78
C LYS A 9 -14.33 -2.13 -5.20
N TRP A 10 -13.63 -3.15 -4.69
CA TRP A 10 -12.34 -2.98 -4.03
C TRP A 10 -11.23 -3.76 -4.73
N VAL A 11 -10.02 -3.22 -4.62
CA VAL A 11 -8.78 -3.86 -5.07
C VAL A 11 -7.75 -3.77 -3.95
N ALA A 12 -6.91 -4.78 -3.83
CA ALA A 12 -5.72 -4.73 -3.00
C ALA A 12 -4.56 -4.18 -3.82
N VAL A 13 -3.92 -3.13 -3.28
CA VAL A 13 -2.73 -2.51 -3.87
C VAL A 13 -1.56 -2.76 -2.93
N GLU A 14 -0.51 -3.37 -3.47
CA GLU A 14 0.72 -3.66 -2.75
C GLU A 14 1.88 -3.02 -3.50
N THR A 15 2.74 -2.30 -2.80
CA THR A 15 3.91 -1.68 -3.43
C THR A 15 5.06 -1.62 -2.44
N ILE A 16 6.27 -1.68 -2.97
CA ILE A 16 7.50 -1.43 -2.22
C ILE A 16 7.89 0.01 -2.54
N ILE A 17 8.05 0.81 -1.49
CA ILE A 17 8.42 2.23 -1.58
C ILE A 17 9.51 2.54 -0.56
N ASP A 18 10.21 3.65 -0.77
CA ASP A 18 11.17 4.17 0.20
C ASP A 18 10.46 4.62 1.48
N GLU A 19 11.08 4.33 2.62
CA GLU A 19 10.56 4.67 3.96
C GLU A 19 10.31 6.18 4.13
N SER A 20 11.11 7.02 3.46
CA SER A 20 10.92 8.48 3.47
C SER A 20 9.57 8.91 2.89
N VAL A 21 9.06 8.18 1.91
CA VAL A 21 7.84 8.54 1.17
C VAL A 21 6.58 8.07 1.90
N VAL A 22 6.71 7.04 2.75
CA VAL A 22 5.61 6.43 3.51
C VAL A 22 4.79 7.46 4.30
N ARG A 23 5.49 8.37 5.01
CA ARG A 23 4.85 9.38 5.87
C ARG A 23 4.01 10.39 5.09
N GLU A 24 4.34 10.63 3.83
CA GLU A 24 3.61 11.53 2.94
C GLU A 24 2.47 10.80 2.23
N LEU A 25 2.69 9.54 1.84
CA LEU A 25 1.75 8.76 1.03
C LEU A 25 0.53 8.29 1.83
N ILE A 26 0.71 7.81 3.07
CA ILE A 26 -0.39 7.26 3.87
C ILE A 26 -1.54 8.27 4.06
N PRO A 27 -1.29 9.55 4.45
CA PRO A 27 -2.35 10.54 4.55
C PRO A 27 -3.06 10.83 3.21
N GLU A 28 -2.33 10.88 2.09
CA GLU A 28 -2.91 11.10 0.76
C GLU A 28 -3.82 9.94 0.34
N LEU A 29 -3.36 8.70 0.53
CA LEU A 29 -4.15 7.50 0.24
C LEU A 29 -5.43 7.46 1.07
N ARG A 30 -5.33 7.81 2.36
CA ARG A 30 -6.51 7.87 3.23
C ARG A 30 -7.50 8.95 2.78
N ARG A 31 -7.02 10.12 2.34
CA ARG A 31 -7.87 11.17 1.74
C ARG A 31 -8.54 10.72 0.45
N ALA A 32 -7.86 9.90 -0.34
CA ALA A 32 -8.41 9.30 -1.55
C ALA A 32 -9.43 8.17 -1.28
N GLY A 33 -9.64 7.79 -0.02
CA GLY A 33 -10.59 6.75 0.38
C GLY A 33 -9.98 5.35 0.51
N ALA A 34 -8.65 5.22 0.54
CA ALA A 34 -8.03 3.95 0.84
C ALA A 34 -8.29 3.53 2.29
N GLU A 35 -8.62 2.26 2.47
CA GLU A 35 -8.89 1.63 3.76
C GLU A 35 -7.96 0.44 3.98
N GLY A 36 -7.73 0.08 5.25
CA GLY A 36 -6.93 -1.10 5.59
C GLY A 36 -5.45 -1.00 5.21
N ILE A 37 -4.86 0.21 5.21
CA ILE A 37 -3.45 0.42 4.87
C ILE A 37 -2.56 -0.22 5.94
N ILE A 38 -1.63 -1.08 5.52
CA ILE A 38 -0.62 -1.71 6.38
C ILE A 38 0.75 -1.56 5.71
N GLU A 39 1.76 -1.25 6.51
CA GLU A 39 3.16 -1.21 6.09
C GLU A 39 3.98 -2.29 6.79
N TYR A 40 4.98 -2.80 6.08
CA TYR A 40 5.94 -3.76 6.62
C TYR A 40 7.34 -3.41 6.13
N PRO A 41 8.33 -3.27 7.03
CA PRO A 41 9.71 -3.04 6.62
C PRO A 41 10.28 -4.30 5.95
N LEU A 42 10.96 -4.13 4.81
CA LEU A 42 11.67 -5.24 4.17
C LEU A 42 13.02 -5.48 4.85
N ASN A 43 13.16 -6.65 5.49
CA ASN A 43 14.40 -7.03 6.17
C ASN A 43 15.49 -7.52 5.20
N LYS A 44 15.11 -8.09 4.06
CA LYS A 44 16.04 -8.66 3.09
C LYS A 44 15.47 -8.59 1.68
N VAL A 45 16.23 -8.00 0.77
CA VAL A 45 15.92 -7.98 -0.67
C VAL A 45 16.95 -8.86 -1.36
N ILE A 46 16.49 -9.82 -2.17
CA ILE A 46 17.35 -10.67 -2.99
C ILE A 46 17.11 -10.28 -4.46
N PRO A 47 18.14 -9.87 -5.20
CA PRO A 47 18.04 -9.56 -6.62
C PRO A 47 17.94 -10.80 -7.50
#